data_AF-A0AAU2HXA5-F1
#
_entry.id   AF-A0AAU2HXA5-F1
#
_cell.length_a   1.000
_cell.length_b   1.000
_cell.length_c   1.000
_cell.angle_alpha   90.00
_cell.angle_beta   90.00
_cell.angle_gamma   90.00
#
_symmetry.space_group_name_H-M   'P 1'
#
loop_
_entity.id
_entity.type
_entity.pdbx_description
1 polymer ?
#
loop_
_entity_poly.entity_id
_entity_poly.type
_entity_poly.pdbx_seq_one_letter_code
_entity_poly.pdbx_strand_id
1 'polypeptide(L)'
;MQPCHSAPEVAGPGKDWAENIGADRWHKAWPLRSLYMAGALLALSSDWNVAEMDPMIGIYTAVTRRPLGGGEPWMPQETISVEAAVHGYTMGSAYANFLEHERGSLTVGLEQAPSAQRLAVKRHPSGHDG
;
A
#
# COMPACT_ATOMS: atom_id res chain seq x y z
N MET A 1 -1.95 1.35 7.97
CA MET A 1 -2.85 2.20 7.15
C MET A 1 -3.19 1.45 5.88
N GLN A 2 -4.42 1.59 5.38
CA GLN A 2 -5.01 0.69 4.39
C GLN A 2 -5.18 1.41 3.02
N PRO A 3 -4.23 1.30 2.08
CA PRO A 3 -4.22 2.12 0.85
C PRO A 3 -5.40 1.90 -0.09
N CYS A 4 -6.00 0.71 -0.12
CA CYS A 4 -7.16 0.41 -0.96
C CYS A 4 -8.33 1.39 -0.73
N HIS A 5 -8.46 1.93 0.49
CA HIS A 5 -9.48 2.92 0.81
C HIS A 5 -9.16 4.32 0.28
N SER A 6 -7.92 4.61 -0.12
CA SER A 6 -7.53 5.87 -0.77
C SER A 6 -7.91 5.93 -2.26
N ALA A 7 -8.63 4.91 -2.75
CA ALA A 7 -9.36 4.95 -4.01
C ALA A 7 -10.79 4.43 -3.74
N PRO A 8 -11.79 5.31 -3.55
CA PRO A 8 -13.14 4.92 -3.11
C PRO A 8 -13.77 3.78 -3.93
N GLU A 9 -13.45 3.70 -5.21
CA GLU A 9 -13.95 2.64 -6.09
C GLU A 9 -13.35 1.25 -5.83
N VAL A 10 -12.17 1.20 -5.21
CA VAL A 10 -11.41 -0.02 -4.87
C VAL A 10 -11.74 -0.53 -3.47
N ALA A 11 -12.23 0.34 -2.58
CA ALA A 11 -12.38 0.12 -1.14
C ALA A 11 -13.41 -0.94 -0.70
N GLY A 12 -14.08 -1.65 -1.61
CA GLY A 12 -15.14 -2.62 -1.29
C GLY A 12 -16.52 -1.99 -1.01
N PRO A 13 -17.47 -2.73 -0.41
CA PRO A 13 -18.79 -2.22 -0.01
C PRO A 13 -18.66 -1.11 1.06
N GLY A 14 -19.46 -0.04 0.96
CA GLY A 14 -19.36 1.12 1.87
C GLY A 14 -18.55 2.31 1.32
N LYS A 15 -18.63 2.53 0.00
CA LYS A 15 -17.98 3.63 -0.74
C LYS A 15 -18.40 5.04 -0.29
N ASP A 16 -19.42 5.12 0.56
CA ASP A 16 -20.05 6.35 1.02
C ASP A 16 -19.20 7.12 2.04
N TRP A 17 -18.06 6.60 2.49
CA TRP A 17 -17.22 7.31 3.48
C TRP A 17 -16.73 8.66 2.95
N ALA A 18 -16.37 8.75 1.67
CA ALA A 18 -15.90 9.99 1.07
C ALA A 18 -17.03 11.05 1.02
N GLU A 19 -18.25 10.61 0.75
CA GLU A 19 -19.45 11.44 0.80
C GLU A 19 -19.77 11.86 2.24
N ASN A 20 -19.74 10.92 3.19
CA ASN A 20 -20.02 11.14 4.60
C ASN A 20 -19.08 12.17 5.24
N ILE A 21 -17.79 12.14 4.89
CA ILE A 21 -16.85 13.15 5.39
C ILE A 21 -16.89 14.44 4.57
N GLY A 22 -17.38 14.43 3.33
CA GLY A 22 -17.47 15.61 2.47
C GLY A 22 -16.12 16.12 1.93
N ALA A 23 -16.17 16.78 0.78
CA ALA A 23 -14.99 17.20 0.01
C ALA A 23 -13.99 18.05 0.80
N ASP A 24 -14.47 18.93 1.67
CA ASP A 24 -13.63 19.80 2.51
C ASP A 24 -12.68 19.02 3.45
N ARG A 25 -12.99 17.74 3.74
CA ARG A 25 -12.20 16.90 4.65
C ARG A 25 -11.45 15.77 3.95
N TRP A 26 -11.55 15.64 2.62
CA TRP A 26 -10.86 14.59 1.86
C TRP A 26 -9.34 14.59 2.07
N HIS A 27 -8.73 15.77 2.20
CA HIS A 27 -7.29 15.91 2.46
C HIS A 27 -6.82 15.26 3.77
N LYS A 28 -7.73 14.96 4.70
CA LYS A 28 -7.41 14.30 5.98
C LYS A 28 -7.49 12.78 5.90
N ALA A 29 -8.05 12.23 4.81
CA ALA A 29 -8.30 10.81 4.66
C ALA A 29 -7.12 10.14 3.96
N TRP A 30 -6.53 9.16 4.65
CA TRP A 30 -5.31 8.45 4.26
C TRP A 30 -4.18 9.38 3.76
N PRO A 31 -3.66 10.35 4.54
CA PRO A 31 -2.65 11.31 4.09
C PRO A 31 -1.23 10.71 4.08
N LEU A 32 -1.04 9.66 3.26
CA LEU A 32 0.18 8.84 3.22
C LEU A 32 1.44 9.66 2.97
N ARG A 33 1.42 10.55 1.97
CA ARG A 33 2.60 11.35 1.62
C ARG A 33 2.88 12.37 2.71
N SER A 34 1.86 13.06 3.21
CA SER A 34 2.04 14.04 4.27
C SER A 34 2.63 13.41 5.53
N LEU A 35 2.16 12.24 5.94
CA LEU A 35 2.71 11.50 7.08
C LEU A 35 4.16 11.07 6.82
N TYR A 36 4.44 10.49 5.65
CA TYR A 36 5.79 10.08 5.26
C TYR A 36 6.78 11.27 5.27
N MET A 37 6.39 12.40 4.70
CA MET A 37 7.21 13.62 4.66
C MET A 37 7.38 14.26 6.04
N ALA A 38 6.46 14.04 6.97
CA ALA A 38 6.59 14.44 8.37
C ALA A 38 7.53 13.53 9.19
N GLY A 39 8.12 12.50 8.56
CA GLY A 39 9.02 11.55 9.22
C GLY A 39 8.32 10.38 9.91
N ALA A 40 7.02 10.20 9.69
CA ALA A 40 6.32 9.03 10.20
C ALA A 40 6.73 7.77 9.43
N LEU A 41 6.97 6.68 10.15
CA LEU A 41 7.11 5.36 9.56
C LEU A 41 5.73 4.87 9.12
N LEU A 42 5.57 4.64 7.82
CA LEU A 42 4.34 4.06 7.28
C LEU A 42 4.36 2.55 7.49
N ALA A 43 3.30 2.01 8.08
CA ALA A 43 3.00 0.58 8.11
C ALA A 43 1.70 0.36 7.31
N LEU A 44 1.74 -0.46 6.26
CA LEU A 44 0.63 -0.67 5.34
C LEU A 44 0.02 -2.08 5.47
N SER A 45 -1.31 -2.17 5.37
CA SER A 45 -2.04 -3.43 5.44
C SER A 45 -3.22 -3.43 4.44
N SER A 46 -3.88 -4.58 4.29
CA SER A 46 -5.05 -4.75 3.40
C SER A 46 -6.37 -4.47 4.09
N ASP A 47 -6.44 -4.57 5.41
CA ASP A 47 -7.72 -4.64 6.14
C ASP A 47 -8.60 -5.85 5.76
N TRP A 48 -7.97 -6.94 5.32
CA TRP A 48 -8.70 -8.18 5.03
C TRP A 48 -9.46 -8.67 6.28
N ASN A 49 -10.73 -9.07 6.19
CA ASN A 49 -11.52 -9.31 4.97
C ASN A 49 -12.51 -8.20 4.59
N VAL A 50 -12.30 -6.97 5.05
CA VAL A 50 -13.16 -5.82 4.74
C VAL A 50 -12.83 -5.25 3.34
N ALA A 51 -11.56 -5.29 2.94
CA ALA A 51 -11.10 -4.85 1.63
C ALA A 51 -10.23 -5.92 0.93
N GLU A 52 -9.72 -5.60 -0.26
CA GLU A 52 -8.97 -6.52 -1.12
C GLU A 52 -7.68 -7.05 -0.47
N MET A 53 -7.45 -8.37 -0.55
CA MET A 53 -6.30 -9.03 0.07
C MET A 53 -5.00 -8.81 -0.69
N ASP A 54 -5.08 -8.69 -2.02
CA ASP A 54 -3.89 -8.61 -2.87
C ASP A 54 -3.05 -7.34 -2.57
N PRO A 55 -1.82 -7.49 -2.02
CA PRO A 55 -0.97 -6.34 -1.73
C PRO A 55 -0.59 -5.55 -2.98
N MET A 56 -0.65 -6.14 -4.17
CA MET A 56 -0.40 -5.41 -5.41
C MET A 56 -1.47 -4.34 -5.68
N ILE A 57 -2.72 -4.60 -5.28
CA ILE A 57 -3.80 -3.61 -5.36
C ILE A 57 -3.59 -2.50 -4.33
N GLY A 58 -3.13 -2.85 -3.13
CA GLY A 58 -2.69 -1.88 -2.11
C GLY A 58 -1.54 -0.99 -2.57
N ILE A 59 -0.50 -1.56 -3.18
CA ILE A 59 0.63 -0.81 -3.73
C ILE A 59 0.16 0.08 -4.89
N TYR A 60 -0.64 -0.45 -5.82
CA TYR A 60 -1.19 0.33 -6.92
C TYR A 60 -1.97 1.55 -6.42
N THR A 61 -2.85 1.36 -5.42
CA THR A 61 -3.66 2.45 -4.86
C THR A 61 -2.81 3.46 -4.08
N ALA A 62 -1.80 3.02 -3.32
CA ALA A 62 -0.87 3.93 -2.63
C ALA A 62 -0.09 4.85 -3.60
N VAL A 63 0.28 4.31 -4.77
CA VAL A 63 1.13 4.98 -5.75
C VAL A 63 0.32 5.82 -6.74
N THR A 64 -0.89 5.39 -7.09
CA THR A 64 -1.68 6.04 -8.14
C THR A 64 -2.93 6.75 -7.60
N ARG A 65 -3.53 6.23 -6.53
CA ARG A 65 -4.88 6.60 -6.03
C ARG A 65 -5.97 6.54 -7.09
N ARG A 66 -5.77 5.73 -8.13
CA ARG A 66 -6.74 5.55 -9.21
C ARG A 66 -7.64 4.35 -8.95
N PRO A 67 -8.85 4.34 -9.52
CA PRO A 67 -9.64 3.12 -9.64
C PRO A 67 -8.93 2.06 -10.51
N LEU A 68 -9.20 0.78 -10.24
CA LEU A 68 -8.63 -0.33 -11.02
C LEU A 68 -9.11 -0.33 -12.48
N GLY A 69 -10.31 0.19 -12.75
CA GLY A 69 -10.85 0.35 -14.11
C GLY A 69 -10.28 1.53 -14.89
N GLY A 70 -9.34 2.29 -14.31
CA GLY A 70 -8.89 3.58 -14.82
C GLY A 70 -9.78 4.73 -14.34
N GLY A 71 -9.33 5.96 -14.59
CA GLY A 71 -9.98 7.18 -14.12
C GLY A 71 -9.02 8.16 -13.44
N GLU A 72 -9.58 9.25 -12.95
CA GLU A 72 -8.82 10.29 -12.26
C GLU A 72 -8.40 9.83 -10.85
N PRO A 73 -7.20 10.21 -10.40
CA PRO A 73 -6.73 9.88 -9.07
C PRO A 73 -7.49 10.70 -8.02
N TRP A 74 -7.87 10.07 -6.91
CA TRP A 74 -8.42 10.77 -5.76
C TRP A 74 -7.29 11.32 -4.88
N MET A 75 -7.30 12.62 -4.56
CA MET A 75 -6.23 13.27 -3.76
C MET A 75 -4.80 12.91 -4.22
N PRO A 76 -4.42 13.16 -5.49
CA PRO A 76 -3.14 12.71 -6.06
C PRO A 76 -1.90 13.24 -5.34
N GLN A 77 -2.02 14.36 -4.62
CA GLN A 77 -0.95 14.97 -3.85
C GLN A 77 -0.48 14.07 -2.69
N GLU A 78 -1.28 13.09 -2.29
CA GLU A 78 -1.01 12.19 -1.19
C GLU A 78 -0.50 10.80 -1.67
N THR A 79 -0.10 10.70 -2.94
CA THR A 79 0.59 9.53 -3.50
C THR A 79 2.01 9.40 -2.97
N ILE A 80 2.46 8.15 -2.79
CA ILE A 80 3.83 7.81 -2.38
C ILE A 80 4.55 7.03 -3.49
N SER A 81 5.88 6.95 -3.41
CA SER A 81 6.66 6.14 -4.36
C SER A 81 6.39 4.65 -4.17
N VAL A 82 6.67 3.86 -5.21
CA VAL A 82 6.63 2.38 -5.11
C VAL A 82 7.55 1.89 -4.00
N GLU A 83 8.74 2.49 -3.86
CA GLU A 83 9.68 2.17 -2.79
C GLU A 83 9.08 2.39 -1.40
N ALA A 84 8.45 3.55 -1.16
CA ALA A 84 7.80 3.84 0.10
C ALA A 84 6.61 2.90 0.37
N ALA A 85 5.83 2.54 -0.66
CA ALA A 85 4.74 1.59 -0.53
C ALA A 85 5.23 0.17 -0.20
N VAL A 86 6.27 -0.31 -0.90
CA VAL A 86 6.89 -1.62 -0.63
C VAL A 86 7.48 -1.63 0.77
N HIS A 87 8.24 -0.60 1.16
CA HIS A 87 8.76 -0.48 2.52
C HIS A 87 7.63 -0.50 3.55
N GLY A 88 6.52 0.20 3.29
CA GLY A 88 5.36 0.23 4.16
C GLY A 88 4.71 -1.14 4.37
N TYR A 89 4.62 -1.96 3.32
CA TYR A 89 4.11 -3.33 3.41
C TYR A 89 5.11 -4.34 3.98
N THR A 90 6.41 -4.02 4.01
CA THR A 90 7.44 -4.93 4.51
C THR A 90 8.01 -4.46 5.84
N MET A 91 9.08 -3.66 5.84
CA MET A 91 9.76 -3.17 7.04
C MET A 91 8.83 -2.34 7.94
N GLY A 92 7.96 -1.54 7.34
CA GLY A 92 6.98 -0.74 8.05
C GLY A 92 6.01 -1.59 8.88
N SER A 93 5.45 -2.62 8.25
CA SER A 93 4.57 -3.57 8.92
C SER A 93 5.31 -4.48 9.90
N ALA A 94 6.56 -4.88 9.61
CA ALA A 94 7.39 -5.61 10.57
C ALA A 94 7.62 -4.79 11.84
N TYR A 95 7.97 -3.51 11.70
CA TYR A 95 8.15 -2.58 12.81
C TYR A 95 6.87 -2.42 13.64
N ALA A 96 5.72 -2.25 12.99
CA ALA A 96 4.44 -2.16 13.69
C ALA A 96 4.07 -3.44 14.48
N ASN A 97 4.70 -4.58 14.16
CA ASN A 97 4.53 -5.85 14.86
C ASN A 97 5.72 -6.20 15.79
N PHE A 98 6.70 -5.31 15.97
CA PHE A 98 7.93 -5.57 16.73
C PHE A 98 8.79 -6.72 16.17
N LEU A 99 8.76 -6.92 14.84
CA LEU A 99 9.45 -8.00 14.12
C LEU A 99 10.47 -7.48 13.10
N GLU A 100 10.84 -6.20 13.15
CA GLU A 100 11.75 -5.56 12.19
C GLU A 100 13.18 -6.13 12.20
N HIS A 101 13.55 -6.84 13.27
CA HIS A 101 14.83 -7.56 13.37
C HIS A 101 14.74 -9.01 12.89
N GLU A 102 13.53 -9.51 12.63
CA GLU A 102 13.25 -10.89 12.22
C GLU A 102 12.69 -10.97 10.79
N ARG A 103 11.94 -9.95 10.34
CA ARG A 103 11.15 -9.94 9.08
C ARG A 103 11.20 -8.58 8.40
N GLY A 104 10.67 -8.54 7.16
CA GLY A 104 10.45 -7.31 6.40
C GLY A 104 11.58 -6.93 5.43
N SER A 105 12.74 -7.60 5.49
CA SER A 105 13.83 -7.41 4.54
C SER A 105 14.46 -8.72 4.09
N LEU A 106 15.07 -8.69 2.91
CA LEU A 106 15.92 -9.75 2.37
C LEU A 106 17.42 -9.48 2.67
N THR A 107 17.72 -8.95 3.85
CA THR A 107 19.10 -8.69 4.28
C THR A 107 19.73 -9.96 4.85
N VAL A 108 20.99 -10.23 4.50
CA VAL A 108 21.76 -11.34 5.08
C VAL A 108 21.88 -11.14 6.60
N GLY A 109 21.51 -12.17 7.38
CA GLY A 109 21.58 -12.14 8.84
C GLY A 109 20.28 -11.78 9.56
N LEU A 110 19.25 -11.25 8.87
CA LEU A 110 17.87 -11.33 9.35
C LEU A 110 17.41 -12.79 9.26
N GLU A 111 16.67 -13.24 10.27
CA GLU A 111 16.41 -14.64 10.56
C GLU A 111 16.03 -15.46 9.31
N GLN A 112 16.89 -16.40 8.94
CA GLN A 112 16.61 -17.46 7.98
C GLN A 112 15.78 -18.55 8.68
N ALA A 113 14.68 -18.17 9.33
CA ALA A 113 13.80 -19.12 9.98
C ALA A 113 13.20 -20.08 8.93
N PRO A 114 12.80 -21.32 9.30
CA PRO A 114 12.11 -22.26 8.42
C PRO A 114 10.82 -21.70 7.77
N SER A 115 10.34 -20.53 8.24
CA SER A 115 9.19 -19.78 7.76
C SER A 115 9.54 -18.57 6.87
N ALA A 116 10.78 -18.48 6.36
CA ALA A 116 11.23 -17.36 5.52
C ALA A 116 10.22 -17.04 4.40
N GLN A 117 9.52 -15.92 4.55
CA GLN A 117 8.48 -15.50 3.60
C GLN A 117 9.15 -14.83 2.41
N ARG A 118 9.12 -15.51 1.25
CA ARG A 118 9.64 -15.01 -0.01
C ARG A 118 8.55 -15.09 -1.07
N LEU A 119 8.34 -14.00 -1.80
CA LEU A 119 7.52 -14.00 -3.01
C LEU A 119 8.44 -13.98 -4.23
N ALA A 120 8.44 -15.06 -5.01
CA ALA A 120 9.13 -15.10 -6.30
C ALA A 120 8.27 -14.38 -7.35
N VAL A 121 8.73 -13.23 -7.84
CA VAL A 121 8.07 -12.50 -8.94
C VAL A 121 8.62 -13.02 -10.26
N LYS A 122 7.78 -13.70 -11.05
CA LYS A 122 8.12 -14.04 -12.43
C LYS A 122 7.98 -12.77 -13.28
N ARG A 123 9.04 -12.37 -13.98
CA ARG A 123 8.95 -11.33 -15.01
C ARG A 123 8.16 -11.88 -16.19
N HIS A 124 7.18 -11.13 -16.68
CA HIS A 124 6.56 -11.45 -17.96
C HIS A 124 7.64 -11.27 -19.05
N PRO A 125 7.85 -12.26 -19.96
CA PRO A 125 8.72 -12.04 -21.10
C PRO A 125 8.14 -10.87 -21.90
N SER A 126 8.91 -9.81 -22.06
CA SER A 126 8.58 -8.70 -22.94
C SER A 126 8.68 -9.21 -24.38
N GLY A 127 7.54 -9.56 -24.97
CA GLY A 127 7.44 -9.84 -26.40
C GLY A 127 7.45 -8.53 -27.17
N HIS A 128 8.63 -8.07 -27.57
CA HIS A 128 8.80 -7.17 -28.69
C HIS A 128 10.09 -7.55 -29.42
N ASP A 129 9.95 -8.53 -30.31
CA ASP A 129 10.79 -8.72 -31.49
C ASP A 129 9.85 -8.67 -32.70
N GLY A 130 10.06 -7.71 -33.62
CA GLY A 130 9.38 -7.62 -34.92
C GLY A 130 8.70 -6.28 -35.18
#